data_AF-A0A9D7XT74-F1
#
_entry.id   AF-A0A9D7XT74-F1
#
_cell.length_a   1.000
_cell.length_b   1.000
_cell.length_c   1.000
_cell.angle_alpha   90.00
_cell.angle_beta   90.00
_cell.angle_gamma   90.00
#
_symmetry.space_group_name_H-M   'P 1'
#
loop_
_entity.id
_entity.type
_entity.pdbx_description
1 polymer ?
#
loop_
_entity_poly.entity_id
_entity_poly.type
_entity_poly.pdbx_seq_one_letter_code
_entity_poly.pdbx_strand_id
1 'polypeptide(L)'
;MSTINQFLLQNNLRISTNPCVSPDFCLDWPALSSKLVSGSGLKTWPKSSFETADGSWSLLEDLSTGDCAWKLEPKSGDGLKVLADGVKAAGGVVFPASFANLLVLKNLIQEHNPESTIFATAGQKLGQSTLGIGARMTTLHWPAVEWAMSALEIGMTANQNSIPRELVYDVDAMLAGKLDTVPFPFIGTNVPEGHQGQSVEGMSHGCVLSKLKTGFHRRGIAWSFNADHQPIGGKFDVREDQLVTGCVLASYITFDLSPELAQTTVTADAAGWVKINVPDELIAKVKARVASVGLAVNEADLAKLLAYVWPAVKKMKVRDGKYAAARAKLFTTKVGREYLRELSIDELPGLTTPETTATMLSLCEALDMKINFVAPAFGFQKNMPYQDNAALKVLIEKQWAVCKLFGSSIGFHSGSGKSGENYQVMGQVTGSHLEIKTSGRYTYELGKALFASKNPADQALWRDWYKFTLELALKGVFSSDATEQKMARVFVTDALSTSGKLTDVFANEATARAALESLSFSPEHMFWFEYNFLFVLAGAGKAEKRSLGDHSPAGYKQRERFYSISDEGRLNFSRNIASYIVFLAENTALASKERCAAASKLLAGYSTLDAMLADISK
;
A
#
# COMPACT_ATOMS: atom_id res chain seq x y z
N MET A 1 -24.68 -9.92 11.16
CA MET A 1 -23.25 -10.28 11.19
C MET A 1 -22.88 -10.77 9.80
N SER A 2 -21.78 -10.28 9.21
CA SER A 2 -21.30 -10.72 7.89
C SER A 2 -20.69 -12.13 7.95
N THR A 3 -20.61 -12.81 6.80
CA THR A 3 -19.91 -14.09 6.58
C THR A 3 -18.47 -14.07 7.09
N ILE A 4 -17.71 -13.00 6.81
CA ILE A 4 -16.31 -12.87 7.26
C ILE A 4 -16.19 -12.74 8.78
N ASN A 5 -17.00 -11.91 9.43
CA ASN A 5 -17.03 -11.83 10.90
C ASN A 5 -17.37 -13.19 11.53
N GLN A 6 -18.33 -13.92 10.96
CA GLN A 6 -18.67 -15.27 11.43
C GLN A 6 -17.49 -16.24 11.28
N PHE A 7 -16.82 -16.25 10.12
CA PHE A 7 -15.61 -17.06 9.90
C PHE A 7 -14.53 -16.76 10.94
N LEU A 8 -14.25 -15.48 11.20
CA LEU A 8 -13.24 -15.06 12.17
C LEU A 8 -13.60 -15.54 13.59
N LEU A 9 -14.83 -15.27 14.03
CA LEU A 9 -15.29 -15.64 15.37
C LEU A 9 -15.32 -17.16 15.58
N GLN A 10 -15.79 -17.94 14.61
CA GLN A 10 -15.82 -19.41 14.68
C GLN A 10 -14.42 -20.02 14.79
N ASN A 11 -13.41 -19.36 14.26
CA ASN A 11 -12.03 -19.82 14.28
C ASN A 11 -11.18 -19.16 15.37
N ASN A 12 -11.81 -18.41 16.28
CA ASN A 12 -11.17 -17.64 17.35
C ASN A 12 -10.11 -16.65 16.84
N LEU A 13 -10.38 -16.03 15.69
CA LEU A 13 -9.56 -14.97 15.13
C LEU A 13 -10.19 -13.62 15.54
N ARG A 14 -9.42 -12.77 16.21
CA ARG A 14 -9.89 -11.49 16.77
C ARG A 14 -9.19 -10.31 16.09
N ILE A 15 -9.79 -9.12 16.13
CA ILE A 15 -9.18 -7.90 15.56
C ILE A 15 -7.86 -7.58 16.25
N SER A 16 -7.75 -7.80 17.56
CA SER A 16 -6.56 -7.51 18.37
C SER A 16 -5.28 -8.20 17.85
N THR A 17 -5.41 -9.40 17.28
CA THR A 17 -4.27 -10.18 16.75
C THR A 17 -4.36 -10.45 15.24
N ASN A 18 -5.51 -10.20 14.62
CA ASN A 18 -5.69 -10.27 13.18
C ASN A 18 -6.46 -9.03 12.67
N PRO A 19 -5.83 -7.84 12.72
CA PRO A 19 -6.48 -6.61 12.28
C PRO A 19 -6.65 -6.59 10.76
N CYS A 20 -7.65 -5.84 10.29
CA CYS A 20 -7.91 -5.55 8.87
C CYS A 20 -8.26 -6.77 7.99
N VAL A 21 -8.58 -7.94 8.57
CA VAL A 21 -9.12 -9.06 7.77
C VAL A 21 -10.56 -8.72 7.34
N SER A 22 -11.41 -8.39 8.32
CA SER A 22 -12.76 -7.91 8.07
C SER A 22 -12.77 -6.41 7.69
N PRO A 23 -13.72 -5.98 6.84
CA PRO A 23 -14.10 -4.58 6.69
C PRO A 23 -14.54 -3.92 8.00
N ASP A 24 -15.14 -4.71 8.90
CA ASP A 24 -15.66 -4.24 10.19
C ASP A 24 -14.58 -4.28 11.27
N PHE A 25 -14.52 -3.22 12.08
CA PHE A 25 -13.77 -3.18 13.32
C PHE A 25 -14.65 -3.49 14.54
N CYS A 26 -15.78 -4.16 14.32
CA CYS A 26 -16.62 -4.75 15.35
C CYS A 26 -17.19 -6.07 14.83
N LEU A 27 -16.54 -7.19 15.18
CA LEU A 27 -16.94 -8.53 14.76
C LEU A 27 -18.18 -9.02 15.52
N ASP A 28 -18.23 -8.77 16.84
CA ASP A 28 -19.27 -9.29 17.74
C ASP A 28 -20.01 -8.15 18.47
N TRP A 29 -20.91 -7.48 17.73
CA TRP A 29 -21.71 -6.39 18.29
C TRP A 29 -22.59 -6.80 19.48
N PRO A 30 -23.28 -7.97 19.48
CA PRO A 30 -24.05 -8.41 20.65
C PRO A 30 -23.22 -8.52 21.93
N ALA A 31 -22.00 -9.07 21.85
CA ALA A 31 -21.12 -9.15 23.01
C ALA A 31 -20.61 -7.77 23.46
N LEU A 32 -20.16 -6.92 22.50
CA LEU A 32 -19.64 -5.59 22.82
C LEU A 32 -20.72 -4.66 23.41
N SER A 33 -21.92 -4.66 22.81
CA SER A 33 -23.06 -3.87 23.30
C SER A 33 -23.51 -4.30 24.70
N SER A 34 -23.49 -5.60 25.01
CA SER A 34 -23.78 -6.10 26.36
C SER A 34 -22.78 -5.60 27.40
N LYS A 35 -21.48 -5.53 27.05
CA LYS A 35 -20.44 -4.92 27.90
C LYS A 35 -20.68 -3.42 28.10
N LEU A 36 -21.05 -2.70 27.05
CA LEU A 36 -21.33 -1.26 27.08
C LEU A 36 -22.53 -0.92 27.99
N VAL A 37 -23.61 -1.69 27.88
CA VAL A 37 -24.84 -1.50 28.68
C VAL A 37 -24.59 -1.85 30.15
N SER A 38 -23.79 -2.86 30.44
CA SER A 38 -23.43 -3.23 31.82
C SER A 38 -22.42 -2.29 32.49
N GLY A 39 -21.90 -1.28 31.77
CA GLY A 39 -20.86 -0.39 32.29
C GLY A 39 -19.49 -1.06 32.44
N SER A 40 -19.27 -2.17 31.72
CA SER A 40 -17.99 -2.88 31.72
C SER A 40 -16.87 -2.01 31.15
N GLY A 41 -15.69 -2.05 31.77
CA GLY A 41 -14.56 -1.16 31.48
C GLY A 41 -13.93 -1.33 30.09
N LEU A 42 -14.54 -0.73 29.08
CA LEU A 42 -13.92 -0.54 27.76
C LEU A 42 -12.94 0.63 27.79
N LYS A 43 -11.91 0.55 26.93
CA LYS A 43 -10.98 1.67 26.75
C LYS A 43 -11.65 2.76 25.92
N THR A 44 -11.78 3.94 26.50
CA THR A 44 -12.02 5.16 25.71
C THR A 44 -10.68 5.69 25.22
N TRP A 45 -10.58 6.05 23.94
CA TRP A 45 -9.39 6.68 23.38
C TRP A 45 -9.50 8.20 23.47
N PRO A 46 -8.85 8.89 24.44
CA PRO A 46 -9.13 10.32 24.69
C PRO A 46 -8.69 11.22 23.53
N LYS A 47 -7.73 10.75 22.73
CA LYS A 47 -7.25 11.44 21.55
C LYS A 47 -8.18 11.33 20.34
N SER A 48 -9.17 10.44 20.37
CA SER A 48 -10.06 10.14 19.22
C SER A 48 -11.22 11.11 19.04
N SER A 49 -11.35 12.14 19.87
CA SER A 49 -12.53 12.99 19.85
C SER A 49 -12.62 13.88 18.61
N PHE A 50 -13.81 13.98 18.02
CA PHE A 50 -14.15 14.90 16.94
C PHE A 50 -15.63 15.32 17.03
N GLU A 51 -16.05 16.31 16.25
CA GLU A 51 -17.43 16.80 16.24
C GLU A 51 -18.13 16.57 14.89
N THR A 52 -19.45 16.40 14.95
CA THR A 52 -20.36 16.56 13.81
C THR A 52 -21.50 17.52 14.21
N ALA A 53 -22.45 17.73 13.30
CA ALA A 53 -23.70 18.44 13.62
C ALA A 53 -24.49 17.74 14.76
N ASP A 54 -24.41 16.41 14.84
CA ASP A 54 -25.15 15.60 15.81
C ASP A 54 -24.58 15.67 17.23
N GLY A 55 -23.28 15.91 17.38
CA GLY A 55 -22.64 15.98 18.69
C GLY A 55 -21.15 15.68 18.70
N SER A 56 -20.65 15.34 19.89
CA SER A 56 -19.26 14.97 20.11
C SER A 56 -19.11 13.45 19.98
N TRP A 57 -18.08 13.01 19.29
CA TRP A 57 -17.80 11.61 19.06
C TRP A 57 -16.51 11.17 19.74
N SER A 58 -16.44 9.91 20.16
CA SER A 58 -15.21 9.26 20.61
C SER A 58 -15.19 7.77 20.24
N LEU A 59 -14.00 7.18 20.22
CA LEU A 59 -13.79 5.77 19.95
C LEU A 59 -13.64 4.98 21.25
N LEU A 60 -14.40 3.90 21.36
CA LEU A 60 -14.31 2.88 22.41
C LEU A 60 -13.70 1.60 21.82
N GLU A 61 -12.95 0.86 22.62
CA GLU A 61 -12.37 -0.43 22.22
C GLU A 61 -12.37 -1.43 23.39
N ASP A 62 -12.75 -2.67 23.09
CA ASP A 62 -12.43 -3.82 23.92
C ASP A 62 -11.02 -4.30 23.58
N LEU A 63 -10.05 -4.02 24.46
CA LEU A 63 -8.65 -4.39 24.23
C LEU A 63 -8.41 -5.90 24.08
N SER A 64 -9.31 -6.73 24.61
CA SER A 64 -9.15 -8.18 24.53
C SER A 64 -9.46 -8.71 23.13
N THR A 65 -10.49 -8.18 22.47
CA THR A 65 -10.94 -8.63 21.14
C THR A 65 -10.52 -7.69 20.01
N GLY A 66 -10.24 -6.42 20.32
CA GLY A 66 -10.06 -5.33 19.37
C GLY A 66 -11.37 -4.78 18.80
N ASP A 67 -12.53 -5.24 19.27
CA ASP A 67 -13.82 -4.73 18.82
C ASP A 67 -13.99 -3.27 19.25
N CYS A 68 -14.37 -2.42 18.31
CA CYS A 68 -14.48 -0.99 18.45
C CYS A 68 -15.93 -0.51 18.33
N ALA A 69 -16.24 0.58 19.02
CA ALA A 69 -17.54 1.26 18.92
C ALA A 69 -17.36 2.78 18.84
N TRP A 70 -18.26 3.42 18.09
CA TRP A 70 -18.40 4.86 18.04
C TRP A 70 -19.33 5.30 19.16
N LYS A 71 -18.89 6.20 20.04
CA LYS A 71 -19.74 6.84 21.05
C LYS A 71 -20.08 8.25 20.62
N LEU A 72 -21.38 8.55 20.52
CA LEU A 72 -21.93 9.88 20.31
C LEU A 72 -22.49 10.42 21.63
N GLU A 73 -22.05 11.62 22.00
CA GLU A 73 -22.67 12.47 23.00
C GLU A 73 -23.51 13.52 22.27
N PRO A 74 -24.83 13.31 22.13
CA PRO A 74 -25.66 14.11 21.24
C PRO A 74 -25.83 15.53 21.77
N LYS A 75 -25.74 16.53 20.88
CA LYS A 75 -26.04 17.94 21.19
C LYS A 75 -27.52 18.14 21.54
N SER A 76 -28.42 17.41 20.87
CA SER A 76 -29.87 17.42 21.11
C SER A 76 -30.54 16.17 20.52
N GLY A 77 -31.68 15.75 21.06
CA GLY A 77 -32.50 14.67 20.50
C GLY A 77 -32.05 13.24 20.86
N ASP A 78 -32.76 12.24 20.31
CA ASP A 78 -32.48 10.81 20.50
C ASP A 78 -31.48 10.36 19.43
N GLY A 79 -30.17 10.53 19.68
CA GLY A 79 -29.10 10.24 18.73
C GLY A 79 -29.05 8.81 18.18
N LEU A 80 -29.96 7.91 18.59
CA LEU A 80 -30.07 6.50 18.19
C LEU A 80 -30.13 6.25 16.68
N LYS A 81 -30.63 7.20 15.90
CA LYS A 81 -30.82 7.03 14.45
C LYS A 81 -29.71 7.63 13.58
N VAL A 82 -28.65 8.17 14.20
CA VAL A 82 -27.56 8.83 13.46
C VAL A 82 -26.74 7.80 12.67
N LEU A 83 -26.51 6.62 13.25
CA LEU A 83 -25.87 5.47 12.58
C LEU A 83 -26.69 4.20 12.83
N ALA A 84 -26.40 3.13 12.09
CA ALA A 84 -27.10 1.86 12.24
C ALA A 84 -26.70 1.13 13.53
N ASP A 85 -27.64 0.34 14.06
CA ASP A 85 -27.47 -0.55 15.23
C ASP A 85 -27.11 0.18 16.53
N GLY A 86 -27.52 1.43 16.68
CA GLY A 86 -27.28 2.24 17.88
C GLY A 86 -27.98 1.69 19.13
N VAL A 87 -27.26 1.70 20.26
CA VAL A 87 -27.81 1.39 21.58
C VAL A 87 -27.51 2.51 22.57
N LYS A 88 -28.40 2.70 23.55
CA LYS A 88 -28.16 3.67 24.64
C LYS A 88 -27.10 3.13 25.58
N ALA A 89 -26.17 3.98 25.98
CA ALA A 89 -25.15 3.69 26.99
C ALA A 89 -25.02 4.88 27.95
N ALA A 90 -24.28 4.69 29.05
CA ALA A 90 -24.04 5.78 30.00
C ALA A 90 -23.39 6.98 29.29
N GLY A 91 -24.07 8.14 29.35
CA GLY A 91 -23.58 9.39 28.78
C GLY A 91 -23.61 9.48 27.25
N GLY A 92 -24.41 8.67 26.54
CA GLY A 92 -24.56 8.83 25.09
C GLY A 92 -25.22 7.65 24.37
N VAL A 93 -24.99 7.60 23.06
CA VAL A 93 -25.38 6.51 22.17
C VAL A 93 -24.13 5.87 21.60
N VAL A 94 -24.10 4.55 21.49
CA VAL A 94 -22.97 3.80 20.96
C VAL A 94 -23.38 2.95 19.76
N PHE A 95 -22.50 2.86 18.77
CA PHE A 95 -22.71 2.15 17.50
C PHE A 95 -21.53 1.24 17.20
N PRO A 96 -21.74 0.09 16.54
CA PRO A 96 -20.63 -0.75 16.11
C PRO A 96 -19.76 -0.01 15.09
N ALA A 97 -18.44 -0.18 15.18
CA ALA A 97 -17.51 0.24 14.14
C ALA A 97 -17.60 -0.69 12.92
N SER A 98 -18.75 -0.69 12.23
CA SER A 98 -18.95 -1.38 10.96
C SER A 98 -18.48 -0.51 9.78
N PHE A 99 -18.14 -1.15 8.66
CA PHE A 99 -17.73 -0.42 7.46
C PHE A 99 -18.86 0.47 6.92
N ALA A 100 -20.11 0.00 6.97
CA ALA A 100 -21.28 0.79 6.58
C ALA A 100 -21.42 2.07 7.44
N ASN A 101 -21.26 1.96 8.76
CA ASN A 101 -21.29 3.12 9.65
C ASN A 101 -20.11 4.07 9.38
N LEU A 102 -18.92 3.55 9.06
CA LEU A 102 -17.76 4.37 8.69
C LEU A 102 -18.04 5.23 7.45
N LEU A 103 -18.71 4.69 6.42
CA LEU A 103 -19.05 5.43 5.20
C LEU A 103 -20.00 6.60 5.49
N VAL A 104 -21.02 6.39 6.34
CA VAL A 104 -21.93 7.46 6.78
C VAL A 104 -21.17 8.50 7.60
N LEU A 105 -20.34 8.04 8.55
CA LEU A 105 -19.57 8.90 9.44
C LEU A 105 -18.59 9.81 8.68
N LYS A 106 -18.02 9.34 7.56
CA LYS A 106 -17.21 10.18 6.67
C LYS A 106 -17.97 11.41 6.18
N ASN A 107 -19.23 11.24 5.75
CA ASN A 107 -20.06 12.36 5.32
C ASN A 107 -20.32 13.33 6.47
N LEU A 108 -20.79 12.82 7.62
CA LEU A 108 -21.08 13.65 8.79
C LEU A 108 -19.86 14.48 9.24
N ILE A 109 -18.67 13.87 9.23
CA ILE A 109 -17.42 14.54 9.58
C ILE A 109 -17.07 15.61 8.55
N GLN A 110 -17.10 15.30 7.26
CA GLN A 110 -16.65 16.23 6.21
C GLN A 110 -17.67 17.34 5.89
N GLU A 111 -18.96 17.11 6.14
CA GLU A 111 -20.00 18.15 6.09
C GLU A 111 -19.83 19.15 7.22
N HIS A 112 -19.44 18.68 8.41
CA HIS A 112 -19.17 19.53 9.57
C HIS A 112 -17.82 20.25 9.46
N ASN A 113 -16.78 19.52 9.03
CA ASN A 113 -15.43 20.04 8.85
C ASN A 113 -14.81 19.51 7.54
N PRO A 114 -14.92 20.27 6.42
CA PRO A 114 -14.34 19.90 5.13
C PRO A 114 -12.82 19.70 5.14
N GLU A 115 -12.11 20.33 6.08
CA GLU A 115 -10.66 20.24 6.25
C GLU A 115 -10.23 19.07 7.16
N SER A 116 -11.17 18.23 7.60
CA SER A 116 -10.88 17.08 8.44
C SER A 116 -9.89 16.11 7.78
N THR A 117 -8.84 15.76 8.52
CA THR A 117 -7.81 14.79 8.10
C THR A 117 -7.99 13.41 8.76
N ILE A 118 -9.18 13.12 9.30
CA ILE A 118 -9.53 11.79 9.83
C ILE A 118 -9.50 10.74 8.71
N PHE A 119 -9.99 11.09 7.53
CA PHE A 119 -10.00 10.23 6.35
C PHE A 119 -8.88 10.59 5.37
N ALA A 120 -8.48 9.61 4.56
CA ALA A 120 -7.60 9.83 3.43
C ALA A 120 -8.21 10.86 2.45
N THR A 121 -7.40 11.78 1.95
CA THR A 121 -7.83 12.83 1.00
C THR A 121 -6.88 12.92 -0.20
N ALA A 122 -7.24 13.77 -1.16
CA ALA A 122 -6.40 14.21 -2.26
C ALA A 122 -5.85 15.64 -2.06
N GLY A 123 -6.00 16.18 -0.83
CA GLY A 123 -5.74 17.58 -0.52
C GLY A 123 -4.26 17.94 -0.33
N GLN A 124 -4.01 19.21 -0.03
CA GLN A 124 -2.67 19.77 0.20
C GLN A 124 -1.71 19.43 -0.95
N LYS A 125 -0.47 19.02 -0.65
CA LYS A 125 0.56 18.69 -1.64
C LYS A 125 0.54 17.22 -2.09
N LEU A 126 -0.42 16.40 -1.62
CA LEU A 126 -0.42 14.95 -1.87
C LEU A 126 -0.45 14.59 -3.36
N GLY A 127 -1.09 15.42 -4.20
CA GLY A 127 -1.13 15.24 -5.66
C GLY A 127 0.06 15.81 -6.43
N GLN A 128 1.13 16.25 -5.73
CA GLN A 128 2.32 16.90 -6.32
C GLN A 128 3.64 16.34 -5.74
N SER A 129 3.72 16.20 -4.43
CA SER A 129 4.95 15.89 -3.71
C SER A 129 4.63 15.02 -2.50
N THR A 130 5.03 13.75 -2.53
CA THR A 130 4.66 12.80 -1.48
C THR A 130 5.66 11.63 -1.40
N LEU A 131 5.52 10.81 -0.36
CA LEU A 131 6.15 9.49 -0.28
C LEU A 131 5.03 8.43 -0.26
N GLY A 132 5.18 7.42 -1.11
CA GLY A 132 4.35 6.22 -1.15
C GLY A 132 4.81 5.22 -0.10
N ILE A 133 4.04 5.07 0.98
CA ILE A 133 4.42 4.27 2.14
C ILE A 133 3.59 2.99 2.22
N GLY A 134 4.21 1.88 1.82
CA GLY A 134 3.58 0.57 1.74
C GLY A 134 3.30 -0.06 3.09
N ALA A 135 2.04 -0.38 3.38
CA ALA A 135 1.58 -0.71 4.73
C ALA A 135 1.27 -2.20 4.96
N ARG A 136 2.17 -3.09 4.53
CA ARG A 136 1.96 -4.56 4.56
C ARG A 136 1.65 -5.17 5.93
N MET A 137 2.03 -4.48 7.01
CA MET A 137 1.83 -4.90 8.40
C MET A 137 0.81 -4.02 9.15
N THR A 138 -0.02 -3.25 8.42
CA THR A 138 -1.16 -2.46 8.93
C THR A 138 -0.92 -1.71 10.24
N THR A 139 -1.54 -2.16 11.33
CA THR A 139 -1.53 -1.52 12.65
C THR A 139 -0.16 -1.50 13.31
N LEU A 140 0.77 -2.35 12.90
CA LEU A 140 2.17 -2.29 13.34
C LEU A 140 2.97 -1.21 12.60
N HIS A 141 2.44 -0.74 11.47
CA HIS A 141 3.14 0.14 10.54
C HIS A 141 2.68 1.60 10.71
N TRP A 142 1.37 1.84 10.71
CA TRP A 142 0.80 3.19 10.65
C TRP A 142 1.28 4.16 11.74
N PRO A 143 1.45 3.78 13.02
CA PRO A 143 1.86 4.73 14.05
C PRO A 143 3.25 5.34 13.78
N ALA A 144 4.18 4.59 13.20
CA ALA A 144 5.50 5.10 12.83
C ALA A 144 5.43 6.12 11.68
N VAL A 145 4.54 5.87 10.72
CA VAL A 145 4.28 6.79 9.60
C VAL A 145 3.62 8.07 10.10
N GLU A 146 2.66 7.97 11.01
CA GLU A 146 2.00 9.11 11.67
C GLU A 146 2.98 9.94 12.49
N TRP A 147 3.88 9.28 13.22
CA TRP A 147 4.97 9.94 13.92
C TRP A 147 5.88 10.69 12.94
N ALA A 148 6.29 10.06 11.84
CA ALA A 148 7.18 10.67 10.86
C ALA A 148 6.53 11.88 10.17
N MET A 149 5.27 11.77 9.74
CA MET A 149 4.50 12.89 9.20
C MET A 149 4.39 14.04 10.21
N SER A 150 4.15 13.74 11.49
CA SER A 150 4.04 14.76 12.54
C SER A 150 5.36 15.44 12.85
N ALA A 151 6.45 14.69 12.91
CA ALA A 151 7.79 15.19 13.19
C ALA A 151 8.34 16.03 12.03
N LEU A 152 8.04 15.65 10.79
CA LEU A 152 8.48 16.32 9.57
C LEU A 152 7.53 17.44 9.11
N GLU A 153 6.28 17.44 9.60
CA GLU A 153 5.19 18.34 9.18
C GLU A 153 4.87 18.26 7.67
N ILE A 154 4.84 17.04 7.13
CA ILE A 154 4.49 16.80 5.73
C ILE A 154 3.43 15.71 5.62
N GLY A 155 2.53 15.87 4.65
CA GLY A 155 1.58 14.83 4.26
C GLY A 155 2.26 13.76 3.40
N MET A 156 1.75 12.53 3.49
CA MET A 156 2.25 11.39 2.71
C MET A 156 1.10 10.53 2.18
N THR A 157 1.40 9.73 1.18
CA THR A 157 0.62 8.53 0.82
C THR A 157 0.90 7.47 1.87
N ALA A 158 0.32 7.68 3.06
CA ALA A 158 0.63 6.99 4.31
C ALA A 158 0.00 5.59 4.42
N ASN A 159 -0.75 5.18 3.40
CA ASN A 159 -1.28 3.85 3.23
C ASN A 159 -1.18 3.49 1.76
N GLN A 160 -0.51 2.40 1.40
CA GLN A 160 -0.36 1.97 0.02
C GLN A 160 -0.17 0.46 -0.06
N ASN A 161 -0.89 -0.19 -0.97
CA ASN A 161 -0.71 -1.60 -1.27
C ASN A 161 -1.19 -1.93 -2.68
N SER A 162 -0.58 -2.93 -3.31
CA SER A 162 -1.01 -3.41 -4.63
C SER A 162 -2.32 -4.19 -4.53
N ILE A 163 -3.31 -3.85 -5.34
CA ILE A 163 -4.63 -4.51 -5.33
C ILE A 163 -4.92 -5.06 -6.73
N PRO A 164 -5.18 -6.37 -6.90
CA PRO A 164 -5.56 -7.33 -5.86
C PRO A 164 -4.42 -8.20 -5.32
N ARG A 165 -3.17 -7.90 -5.69
CA ARG A 165 -2.03 -8.75 -5.35
C ARG A 165 -1.88 -8.97 -3.85
N GLU A 166 -1.84 -7.87 -3.10
CA GLU A 166 -1.53 -7.88 -1.67
C GLU A 166 -2.76 -7.93 -0.80
N LEU A 167 -3.85 -7.30 -1.25
CA LEU A 167 -5.09 -7.15 -0.48
C LEU A 167 -6.27 -7.85 -1.15
N VAL A 168 -7.12 -8.43 -0.32
CA VAL A 168 -8.42 -8.98 -0.70
C VAL A 168 -9.40 -7.83 -0.91
N TYR A 169 -9.89 -7.66 -2.13
CA TYR A 169 -10.94 -6.67 -2.42
C TYR A 169 -12.35 -7.28 -2.36
N ASP A 170 -12.45 -8.61 -2.32
CA ASP A 170 -13.71 -9.36 -2.22
C ASP A 170 -13.53 -10.51 -1.21
N VAL A 171 -13.99 -10.28 0.03
CA VAL A 171 -13.88 -11.25 1.12
C VAL A 171 -14.82 -12.44 0.96
N ASP A 172 -15.91 -12.30 0.22
CA ASP A 172 -16.82 -13.42 -0.05
C ASP A 172 -16.22 -14.37 -1.09
N ALA A 173 -15.58 -13.83 -2.13
CA ALA A 173 -14.79 -14.62 -3.07
C ALA A 173 -13.62 -15.34 -2.38
N MET A 174 -12.97 -14.69 -1.40
CA MET A 174 -11.96 -15.31 -0.55
C MET A 174 -12.50 -16.53 0.20
N LEU A 175 -13.60 -16.36 0.95
CA LEU A 175 -14.19 -17.45 1.73
C LEU A 175 -14.73 -18.58 0.84
N ALA A 176 -15.17 -18.26 -0.37
CA ALA A 176 -15.62 -19.24 -1.36
C ALA A 176 -14.47 -19.95 -2.10
N GLY A 177 -13.21 -19.59 -1.85
CA GLY A 177 -12.06 -20.16 -2.57
C GLY A 177 -12.03 -19.78 -4.06
N LYS A 178 -12.57 -18.62 -4.42
CA LYS A 178 -12.73 -18.12 -5.79
C LYS A 178 -11.79 -16.96 -6.14
N LEU A 179 -10.88 -16.60 -5.24
CA LEU A 179 -9.81 -15.66 -5.58
C LEU A 179 -8.97 -16.22 -6.71
N ASP A 180 -8.50 -15.32 -7.56
CA ASP A 180 -7.53 -15.69 -8.58
C ASP A 180 -6.14 -15.80 -7.94
N THR A 181 -5.13 -16.10 -8.75
CA THR A 181 -3.76 -16.20 -8.33
C THR A 181 -2.89 -15.16 -9.02
N VAL A 182 -1.78 -14.84 -8.34
CA VAL A 182 -0.75 -13.91 -8.77
C VAL A 182 0.52 -14.69 -9.02
N PRO A 183 1.23 -14.45 -10.14
CA PRO A 183 2.49 -15.12 -10.41
C PRO A 183 3.62 -14.60 -9.52
N PHE A 184 4.40 -15.56 -9.02
CA PHE A 184 5.63 -15.32 -8.30
C PHE A 184 6.76 -16.13 -8.98
N PRO A 185 7.29 -15.67 -10.12
CA PRO A 185 8.22 -16.45 -10.95
C PRO A 185 9.49 -16.90 -10.22
N PHE A 186 9.98 -16.09 -9.28
CA PHE A 186 11.18 -16.39 -8.49
C PHE A 186 11.00 -17.57 -7.52
N ILE A 187 9.79 -17.88 -7.06
CA ILE A 187 9.47 -19.12 -6.31
C ILE A 187 8.82 -20.18 -7.22
N GLY A 188 8.77 -19.96 -8.54
CA GLY A 188 8.19 -20.89 -9.50
C GLY A 188 6.77 -21.35 -9.13
N THR A 189 5.92 -20.43 -8.65
CA THR A 189 4.52 -20.75 -8.33
C THR A 189 3.60 -19.54 -8.42
N ASN A 190 2.30 -19.80 -8.31
CA ASN A 190 1.29 -18.77 -8.15
C ASN A 190 0.74 -18.82 -6.72
N VAL A 191 0.48 -17.65 -6.14
CA VAL A 191 -0.09 -17.50 -4.79
C VAL A 191 -1.47 -16.87 -4.93
N PRO A 192 -2.47 -17.22 -4.09
CA PRO A 192 -3.74 -16.51 -4.08
C PRO A 192 -3.57 -14.98 -3.99
N GLU A 193 -4.45 -14.24 -4.67
CA GLU A 193 -4.62 -12.80 -4.46
C GLU A 193 -4.84 -12.50 -2.96
N GLY A 194 -4.47 -11.31 -2.49
CA GLY A 194 -4.65 -10.96 -1.09
C GLY A 194 -3.70 -11.67 -0.12
N HIS A 195 -2.52 -12.09 -0.58
CA HIS A 195 -1.56 -12.92 0.16
C HIS A 195 -1.02 -12.31 1.48
N GLN A 196 -1.43 -11.10 1.88
CA GLN A 196 -1.14 -10.50 3.19
C GLN A 196 -2.27 -10.74 4.22
N GLY A 197 -3.37 -11.35 3.79
CA GLY A 197 -4.52 -11.70 4.63
C GLY A 197 -5.37 -10.51 5.05
N GLN A 198 -5.26 -9.39 4.36
CA GLN A 198 -5.97 -8.15 4.71
C GLN A 198 -6.94 -7.79 3.60
N SER A 199 -8.08 -7.21 3.98
CA SER A 199 -9.01 -6.64 3.00
C SER A 199 -8.73 -5.17 2.76
N VAL A 200 -9.06 -4.69 1.56
CA VAL A 200 -8.94 -3.26 1.20
C VAL A 200 -9.80 -2.38 2.12
N GLU A 201 -11.02 -2.82 2.41
CA GLU A 201 -11.95 -2.14 3.29
C GLU A 201 -11.45 -2.16 4.75
N GLY A 202 -10.93 -3.31 5.21
CA GLY A 202 -10.31 -3.43 6.52
C GLY A 202 -9.11 -2.49 6.68
N MET A 203 -8.26 -2.36 5.66
CA MET A 203 -7.17 -1.38 5.67
C MET A 203 -7.66 0.06 5.69
N SER A 204 -8.71 0.37 4.93
CA SER A 204 -9.33 1.70 4.91
C SER A 204 -9.85 2.08 6.29
N HIS A 205 -10.58 1.17 6.93
CA HIS A 205 -11.17 1.38 8.25
C HIS A 205 -10.08 1.47 9.34
N GLY A 206 -9.17 0.50 9.37
CA GLY A 206 -8.13 0.43 10.39
C GLY A 206 -7.22 1.64 10.38
N CYS A 207 -6.89 2.18 9.19
CA CYS A 207 -6.02 3.34 9.10
C CYS A 207 -6.69 4.60 9.68
N VAL A 208 -8.00 4.79 9.45
CA VAL A 208 -8.80 5.86 10.08
C VAL A 208 -8.79 5.71 11.60
N LEU A 209 -9.04 4.50 12.12
CA LEU A 209 -8.98 4.25 13.56
C LEU A 209 -7.60 4.53 14.14
N SER A 210 -6.52 4.20 13.42
CA SER A 210 -5.15 4.52 13.84
C SER A 210 -4.97 6.03 14.04
N LYS A 211 -5.40 6.86 13.06
CA LYS A 211 -5.27 8.34 13.15
C LYS A 211 -6.05 8.92 14.32
N LEU A 212 -7.17 8.29 14.68
CA LEU A 212 -7.98 8.66 15.83
C LEU A 212 -7.33 8.23 17.15
N LYS A 213 -6.88 6.98 17.26
CA LYS A 213 -6.26 6.41 18.47
C LYS A 213 -4.99 7.15 18.86
N THR A 214 -4.14 7.50 17.89
CA THR A 214 -2.89 8.23 18.13
C THR A 214 -3.09 9.74 18.28
N GLY A 215 -4.22 10.27 17.81
CA GLY A 215 -4.53 11.70 17.76
C GLY A 215 -3.91 12.43 16.56
N PHE A 216 -3.34 11.72 15.60
CA PHE A 216 -2.73 12.31 14.40
C PHE A 216 -3.66 13.27 13.65
N HIS A 217 -4.96 12.94 13.54
CA HIS A 217 -5.93 13.81 12.85
C HIS A 217 -6.00 15.24 13.40
N ARG A 218 -5.64 15.46 14.68
CA ARG A 218 -5.61 16.79 15.29
C ARG A 218 -4.49 17.68 14.75
N ARG A 219 -3.51 17.10 14.05
CA ARG A 219 -2.40 17.81 13.42
C ARG A 219 -2.84 18.58 12.16
N GLY A 220 -3.98 18.24 11.57
CA GLY A 220 -4.43 18.84 10.30
C GLY A 220 -3.53 18.51 9.10
N ILE A 221 -2.65 17.51 9.23
CA ILE A 221 -1.79 17.05 8.14
C ILE A 221 -2.57 16.06 7.27
N ALA A 222 -2.71 16.36 5.98
CA ALA A 222 -3.41 15.48 5.06
C ALA A 222 -2.57 14.22 4.78
N TRP A 223 -3.26 13.12 4.52
CA TRP A 223 -2.65 11.86 4.09
C TRP A 223 -3.54 11.21 3.03
N SER A 224 -2.96 10.36 2.18
CA SER A 224 -3.69 9.60 1.16
C SER A 224 -3.59 8.09 1.37
N PHE A 225 -4.56 7.37 0.78
CA PHE A 225 -4.52 5.92 0.62
C PHE A 225 -4.48 5.61 -0.88
N ASN A 226 -3.35 5.05 -1.33
CA ASN A 226 -3.16 4.58 -2.70
C ASN A 226 -3.58 3.11 -2.85
N ALA A 227 -4.63 2.89 -3.64
CA ALA A 227 -4.95 1.62 -4.25
C ALA A 227 -3.98 1.39 -5.42
N ASP A 228 -2.84 0.80 -5.10
CA ASP A 228 -1.69 0.70 -6.01
C ASP A 228 -1.89 -0.42 -7.03
N HIS A 229 -1.27 -0.27 -8.20
CA HIS A 229 -1.31 -1.25 -9.29
C HIS A 229 -2.71 -1.84 -9.58
N GLN A 230 -3.72 -0.99 -9.71
CA GLN A 230 -5.08 -1.40 -10.06
C GLN A 230 -5.11 -1.88 -11.52
N PRO A 231 -5.30 -3.19 -11.77
CA PRO A 231 -5.15 -3.75 -13.10
C PRO A 231 -6.28 -3.31 -14.03
N ILE A 232 -5.91 -2.89 -15.24
CA ILE A 232 -6.82 -2.59 -16.34
C ILE A 232 -6.79 -3.73 -17.35
N GLY A 233 -7.97 -4.25 -17.69
CA GLY A 233 -8.12 -5.25 -18.76
C GLY A 233 -7.86 -6.70 -18.34
N GLY A 234 -7.70 -7.55 -19.36
CA GLY A 234 -7.50 -8.99 -19.18
C GLY A 234 -8.57 -9.67 -18.34
N LYS A 235 -8.15 -10.59 -17.46
CA LYS A 235 -9.04 -11.34 -16.55
C LYS A 235 -9.76 -10.49 -15.49
N PHE A 236 -9.42 -9.20 -15.38
CA PHE A 236 -9.98 -8.30 -14.37
C PHE A 236 -11.25 -7.57 -14.84
N ASP A 237 -11.55 -7.58 -16.14
CA ASP A 237 -12.75 -6.92 -16.70
C ASP A 237 -14.05 -7.42 -16.03
N VAL A 238 -14.13 -8.73 -15.76
CA VAL A 238 -15.32 -9.35 -15.17
C VAL A 238 -15.48 -9.11 -13.67
N ARG A 239 -14.46 -8.56 -12.99
CA ARG A 239 -14.42 -8.31 -11.53
C ARG A 239 -14.27 -6.81 -11.20
N GLU A 240 -14.40 -5.96 -12.22
CA GLU A 240 -14.17 -4.53 -12.15
C GLU A 240 -15.05 -3.82 -11.10
N ASP A 241 -16.33 -4.18 -11.02
CA ASP A 241 -17.27 -3.49 -10.12
C ASP A 241 -16.99 -3.79 -8.64
N GLN A 242 -16.60 -5.03 -8.32
CA GLN A 242 -16.18 -5.41 -6.97
C GLN A 242 -14.89 -4.69 -6.59
N LEU A 243 -13.92 -4.62 -7.50
CA LEU A 243 -12.66 -3.91 -7.30
C LEU A 243 -12.89 -2.40 -7.06
N VAL A 244 -13.81 -1.79 -7.81
CA VAL A 244 -14.22 -0.39 -7.59
C VAL A 244 -14.87 -0.21 -6.22
N THR A 245 -15.82 -1.08 -5.88
CA THR A 245 -16.59 -1.01 -4.63
C THR A 245 -15.69 -1.12 -3.41
N GLY A 246 -14.76 -2.08 -3.37
CA GLY A 246 -13.84 -2.25 -2.23
C GLY A 246 -12.84 -1.10 -2.05
N CYS A 247 -12.65 -0.24 -3.07
CA CYS A 247 -11.63 0.81 -3.07
C CYS A 247 -12.21 2.24 -2.96
N VAL A 248 -13.50 2.41 -2.63
CA VAL A 248 -14.15 3.73 -2.58
C VAL A 248 -13.52 4.70 -1.57
N LEU A 249 -12.91 4.19 -0.50
CA LEU A 249 -12.19 5.02 0.49
C LEU A 249 -10.71 5.26 0.14
N ALA A 250 -10.16 4.62 -0.89
CA ALA A 250 -8.85 5.00 -1.41
C ALA A 250 -8.97 6.39 -2.04
N SER A 251 -8.11 7.34 -1.61
CA SER A 251 -8.09 8.70 -2.13
C SER A 251 -7.10 8.87 -3.29
N TYR A 252 -6.49 7.77 -3.72
CA TYR A 252 -5.51 7.73 -4.80
C TYR A 252 -5.59 6.37 -5.49
N ILE A 253 -5.73 6.36 -6.82
CA ILE A 253 -5.76 5.16 -7.66
C ILE A 253 -4.56 5.18 -8.61
N THR A 254 -3.78 4.10 -8.62
CA THR A 254 -2.72 3.87 -9.60
C THR A 254 -3.20 2.91 -10.66
N PHE A 255 -3.41 3.38 -11.88
CA PHE A 255 -3.89 2.57 -12.99
C PHE A 255 -2.74 1.82 -13.64
N ASP A 256 -2.79 0.49 -13.56
CA ASP A 256 -1.82 -0.42 -14.16
C ASP A 256 -2.36 -0.97 -15.47
N LEU A 257 -1.78 -0.53 -16.58
CA LEU A 257 -2.21 -0.91 -17.93
C LEU A 257 -1.65 -2.27 -18.38
N SER A 258 -0.70 -2.83 -17.64
CA SER A 258 0.10 -4.00 -18.04
C SER A 258 -0.73 -5.22 -18.41
N PRO A 259 -1.82 -5.57 -17.69
CA PRO A 259 -2.62 -6.74 -18.05
C PRO A 259 -3.24 -6.64 -19.46
N GLU A 260 -3.75 -5.47 -19.85
CA GLU A 260 -4.26 -5.26 -21.20
C GLU A 260 -3.14 -5.16 -22.24
N LEU A 261 -2.05 -4.46 -21.91
CA LEU A 261 -0.91 -4.30 -22.80
C LEU A 261 -0.22 -5.63 -23.14
N ALA A 262 -0.15 -6.56 -22.17
CA ALA A 262 0.46 -7.87 -22.35
C ALA A 262 -0.30 -8.77 -23.35
N GLN A 263 -1.60 -8.53 -23.55
CA GLN A 263 -2.43 -9.27 -24.51
C GLN A 263 -2.70 -8.50 -25.81
N THR A 264 -2.35 -7.21 -25.87
CA THR A 264 -2.62 -6.37 -27.04
C THR A 264 -1.66 -6.71 -28.18
N THR A 265 -2.22 -7.05 -29.33
CA THR A 265 -1.46 -7.31 -30.57
C THR A 265 -1.61 -6.15 -31.54
N VAL A 266 -0.49 -5.56 -31.95
CA VAL A 266 -0.48 -4.48 -32.95
C VAL A 266 -0.47 -5.07 -34.36
N THR A 267 -1.42 -4.65 -35.20
CA THR A 267 -1.49 -5.07 -36.60
C THR A 267 -0.35 -4.49 -37.42
N ALA A 268 0.02 -5.15 -38.52
CA ALA A 268 1.03 -4.63 -39.46
C ALA A 268 0.62 -3.27 -40.05
N ASP A 269 -0.67 -3.09 -40.35
CA ASP A 269 -1.27 -1.79 -40.70
C ASP A 269 -1.84 -1.11 -39.44
N ALA A 270 -0.95 -0.54 -38.62
CA ALA A 270 -1.35 0.19 -37.42
C ALA A 270 -2.13 1.48 -37.76
N ALA A 271 -1.80 2.15 -38.87
CA ALA A 271 -2.44 3.40 -39.28
C ALA A 271 -3.91 3.17 -39.69
N GLY A 272 -4.17 2.15 -40.50
CA GLY A 272 -5.53 1.74 -40.85
C GLY A 272 -6.34 1.30 -39.62
N TRP A 273 -5.70 0.56 -38.70
CA TRP A 273 -6.35 0.17 -37.45
C TRP A 273 -6.74 1.38 -36.59
N VAL A 274 -5.81 2.34 -36.41
CA VAL A 274 -6.06 3.56 -35.63
C VAL A 274 -7.19 4.38 -36.22
N LYS A 275 -7.22 4.56 -37.55
CA LYS A 275 -8.30 5.29 -38.26
C LYS A 275 -9.70 4.70 -38.00
N ILE A 276 -9.78 3.39 -37.76
CA ILE A 276 -11.05 2.70 -37.49
C ILE A 276 -11.44 2.78 -36.01
N ASN A 277 -10.46 2.71 -35.10
CA ASN A 277 -10.71 2.45 -33.68
C ASN A 277 -10.56 3.66 -32.77
N VAL A 278 -9.80 4.68 -33.17
CA VAL A 278 -9.51 5.88 -32.38
C VAL A 278 -10.20 7.09 -33.03
N PRO A 279 -10.98 7.90 -32.28
CA PRO A 279 -11.64 9.07 -32.87
C PRO A 279 -10.65 10.08 -33.47
N ASP A 280 -10.90 10.54 -34.69
CA ASP A 280 -10.01 11.51 -35.39
C ASP A 280 -9.79 12.80 -34.59
N GLU A 281 -10.83 13.32 -33.95
CA GLU A 281 -10.75 14.52 -33.10
C GLU A 281 -9.79 14.30 -31.92
N LEU A 282 -9.80 13.09 -31.34
CA LEU A 282 -8.89 12.74 -30.24
C LEU A 282 -7.44 12.69 -30.73
N ILE A 283 -7.19 12.08 -31.89
CA ILE A 283 -5.85 12.03 -32.49
C ILE A 283 -5.35 13.46 -32.77
N ALA A 284 -6.20 14.33 -33.31
CA ALA A 284 -5.85 15.72 -33.58
C ALA A 284 -5.50 16.49 -32.29
N LYS A 285 -6.29 16.32 -31.22
CA LYS A 285 -6.00 16.90 -29.89
C LYS A 285 -4.67 16.40 -29.33
N VAL A 286 -4.40 15.10 -29.42
CA VAL A 286 -3.14 14.51 -28.95
C VAL A 286 -1.95 15.08 -29.71
N LYS A 287 -2.01 15.10 -31.05
CA LYS A 287 -0.92 15.68 -31.87
C LYS A 287 -0.67 17.15 -31.55
N ALA A 288 -1.73 17.95 -31.45
CA ALA A 288 -1.63 19.36 -31.10
C ALA A 288 -1.02 19.55 -29.71
N ARG A 289 -1.42 18.71 -28.73
CA ARG A 289 -0.90 18.80 -27.37
C ARG A 289 0.56 18.39 -27.27
N VAL A 290 0.98 17.33 -27.94
CA VAL A 290 2.40 16.92 -28.02
C VAL A 290 3.25 17.99 -28.71
N ALA A 291 2.77 18.56 -29.81
CA ALA A 291 3.45 19.68 -30.49
C ALA A 291 3.57 20.92 -29.59
N SER A 292 2.55 21.21 -28.76
CA SER A 292 2.57 22.37 -27.85
C SER A 292 3.66 22.32 -26.78
N VAL A 293 4.17 21.11 -26.47
CA VAL A 293 5.29 20.92 -25.52
C VAL A 293 6.65 20.80 -26.23
N GLY A 294 6.70 21.11 -27.53
CA GLY A 294 7.94 21.12 -28.31
C GLY A 294 8.41 19.75 -28.78
N LEU A 295 7.54 18.74 -28.74
CA LEU A 295 7.85 17.38 -29.21
C LEU A 295 7.14 17.10 -30.53
N ALA A 296 7.76 16.27 -31.36
CA ALA A 296 7.16 15.75 -32.59
C ALA A 296 7.25 14.22 -32.57
N VAL A 297 6.17 13.56 -32.96
CA VAL A 297 6.13 12.10 -33.07
C VAL A 297 5.97 11.75 -34.54
N ASN A 298 6.79 10.82 -35.03
CA ASN A 298 6.62 10.28 -36.37
C ASN A 298 5.22 9.66 -36.50
N GLU A 299 4.51 9.92 -37.60
CA GLU A 299 3.15 9.43 -37.82
C GLU A 299 3.01 7.90 -37.69
N ALA A 300 4.00 7.15 -38.19
CA ALA A 300 4.00 5.69 -38.09
C ALA A 300 4.23 5.21 -36.65
N ASP A 301 5.11 5.88 -35.90
CA ASP A 301 5.38 5.53 -34.50
C ASP A 301 4.22 5.91 -33.60
N LEU A 302 3.58 7.06 -33.86
CA LEU A 302 2.34 7.45 -33.19
C LEU A 302 1.23 6.44 -33.47
N ALA A 303 1.04 6.02 -34.73
CA ALA A 303 0.03 5.03 -35.07
C ALA A 303 0.28 3.69 -34.37
N LYS A 304 1.53 3.23 -34.30
CA LYS A 304 1.89 2.00 -33.55
C LYS A 304 1.62 2.15 -32.06
N LEU A 305 2.02 3.27 -31.46
CA LEU A 305 1.79 3.51 -30.03
C LEU A 305 0.29 3.57 -29.73
N LEU A 306 -0.49 4.32 -30.51
CA LEU A 306 -1.94 4.40 -30.36
C LEU A 306 -2.62 3.04 -30.53
N ALA A 307 -2.24 2.26 -31.56
CA ALA A 307 -2.75 0.92 -31.75
C ALA A 307 -2.46 0.00 -30.55
N TYR A 308 -1.32 0.19 -29.90
CA TYR A 308 -0.91 -0.61 -28.74
C TYR A 308 -1.63 -0.20 -27.44
N VAL A 309 -1.76 1.10 -27.17
CA VAL A 309 -2.24 1.58 -25.86
C VAL A 309 -3.74 1.88 -25.83
N TRP A 310 -4.38 2.10 -26.98
CA TRP A 310 -5.77 2.53 -27.03
C TRP A 310 -6.76 1.58 -26.34
N PRO A 311 -6.67 0.24 -26.51
CA PRO A 311 -7.55 -0.68 -25.79
C PRO A 311 -7.49 -0.49 -24.27
N ALA A 312 -6.27 -0.35 -23.73
CA ALA A 312 -6.04 -0.14 -22.30
C ALA A 312 -6.55 1.23 -21.83
N VAL A 313 -6.24 2.31 -22.56
CA VAL A 313 -6.68 3.67 -22.21
C VAL A 313 -8.21 3.79 -22.23
N LYS A 314 -8.88 3.15 -23.20
CA LYS A 314 -10.35 3.12 -23.25
C LYS A 314 -10.95 2.44 -22.01
N LYS A 315 -10.40 1.29 -21.61
CA LYS A 315 -10.83 0.58 -20.39
C LYS A 315 -10.52 1.38 -19.13
N MET A 316 -9.35 2.01 -19.05
CA MET A 316 -8.97 2.91 -17.95
C MET A 316 -10.00 4.05 -17.78
N LYS A 317 -10.46 4.68 -18.88
CA LYS A 317 -11.50 5.72 -18.81
C LYS A 317 -12.83 5.20 -18.26
N VAL A 318 -13.23 3.99 -18.65
CA VAL A 318 -14.44 3.34 -18.09
C VAL A 318 -14.28 3.11 -16.59
N ARG A 319 -13.13 2.55 -16.16
CA ARG A 319 -12.82 2.34 -14.74
C ARG A 319 -12.85 3.65 -13.95
N ASP A 320 -12.24 4.70 -14.49
CA ASP A 320 -12.23 6.02 -13.85
C ASP A 320 -13.66 6.56 -13.65
N GLY A 321 -14.51 6.42 -14.68
CA GLY A 321 -15.93 6.78 -14.60
C GLY A 321 -16.68 6.00 -13.50
N LYS A 322 -16.41 4.69 -13.36
CA LYS A 322 -16.98 3.87 -12.29
C LYS A 322 -16.55 4.33 -10.91
N TYR A 323 -15.27 4.67 -10.73
CA TYR A 323 -14.76 5.23 -9.48
C TYR A 323 -15.40 6.56 -9.11
N ALA A 324 -15.58 7.45 -10.08
CA ALA A 324 -16.28 8.72 -9.87
C ALA A 324 -17.76 8.48 -9.50
N ALA A 325 -18.47 7.60 -10.21
CA ALA A 325 -19.87 7.29 -9.95
C ALA A 325 -20.09 6.64 -8.57
N ALA A 326 -19.25 5.67 -8.19
CA ALA A 326 -19.34 5.01 -6.88
C ALA A 326 -19.14 6.01 -5.73
N ARG A 327 -18.17 6.93 -5.86
CA ARG A 327 -17.94 8.00 -4.87
C ARG A 327 -19.08 9.02 -4.85
N ALA A 328 -19.64 9.39 -6.00
CA ALA A 328 -20.79 10.30 -6.07
C ALA A 328 -22.04 9.72 -5.38
N LYS A 329 -22.21 8.40 -5.43
CA LYS A 329 -23.30 7.69 -4.75
C LYS A 329 -23.12 7.66 -3.22
N LEU A 330 -21.88 7.49 -2.74
CA LEU A 330 -21.60 7.27 -1.32
C LEU A 330 -21.28 8.55 -0.54
N PHE A 331 -20.63 9.53 -1.18
CA PHE A 331 -20.12 10.71 -0.50
C PHE A 331 -20.87 11.97 -0.90
N THR A 332 -21.17 12.82 0.09
CA THR A 332 -21.97 14.04 -0.11
C THR A 332 -21.11 15.27 -0.41
N THR A 333 -19.86 15.28 0.05
CA THR A 333 -18.94 16.41 -0.06
C THR A 333 -18.01 16.30 -1.28
N LYS A 334 -17.48 17.44 -1.73
CA LYS A 334 -16.47 17.47 -2.81
C LYS A 334 -15.20 16.73 -2.40
N VAL A 335 -14.64 17.04 -1.22
CA VAL A 335 -13.43 16.37 -0.68
C VAL A 335 -13.62 14.87 -0.52
N GLY A 336 -14.82 14.41 -0.16
CA GLY A 336 -15.13 12.99 -0.04
C GLY A 336 -15.12 12.25 -1.38
N ARG A 337 -15.42 12.95 -2.48
CA ARG A 337 -15.50 12.42 -3.86
C ARG A 337 -14.19 12.51 -4.63
N GLU A 338 -13.31 13.44 -4.27
CA GLU A 338 -12.03 13.65 -4.95
C GLU A 338 -11.05 12.50 -4.71
N TYR A 339 -10.26 12.18 -5.73
CA TYR A 339 -9.15 11.23 -5.65
C TYR A 339 -8.07 11.57 -6.67
N LEU A 340 -6.84 11.18 -6.34
CA LEU A 340 -5.67 11.31 -7.19
C LEU A 340 -5.62 10.18 -8.21
N ARG A 341 -5.05 10.45 -9.39
CA ARG A 341 -4.83 9.46 -10.45
C ARG A 341 -3.34 9.36 -10.75
N GLU A 342 -2.84 8.13 -10.78
CA GLU A 342 -1.55 7.83 -11.38
C GLU A 342 -1.71 6.97 -12.61
N LEU A 343 -0.95 7.33 -13.64
CA LEU A 343 -0.80 6.56 -14.87
C LEU A 343 0.51 5.76 -14.80
N SER A 344 0.41 4.44 -14.64
CA SER A 344 1.57 3.54 -14.69
C SER A 344 1.83 3.12 -16.13
N ILE A 345 3.01 3.47 -16.65
CA ILE A 345 3.49 3.11 -18.00
C ILE A 345 4.92 2.58 -17.97
N ASP A 346 5.37 2.15 -16.79
CA ASP A 346 6.69 1.60 -16.51
C ASP A 346 6.89 0.19 -17.08
N GLU A 347 5.81 -0.46 -17.47
CA GLU A 347 5.78 -1.80 -18.08
C GLU A 347 5.69 -1.75 -19.61
N LEU A 348 5.65 -0.55 -20.21
CA LEU A 348 5.81 -0.42 -21.66
C LEU A 348 7.21 -0.92 -22.08
N PRO A 349 7.35 -1.50 -23.29
CA PRO A 349 8.63 -2.05 -23.73
C PRO A 349 9.78 -1.03 -23.69
N GLY A 350 10.85 -1.38 -22.98
CA GLY A 350 12.07 -0.57 -22.90
C GLY A 350 11.96 0.64 -21.97
N LEU A 351 12.88 1.59 -22.11
CA LEU A 351 12.83 2.85 -21.38
C LEU A 351 11.76 3.75 -22.00
N THR A 352 10.93 4.38 -21.18
CA THR A 352 9.91 5.31 -21.68
C THR A 352 10.57 6.54 -22.28
N THR A 353 10.16 6.93 -23.49
CA THR A 353 10.63 8.15 -24.16
C THR A 353 9.77 9.37 -23.78
N PRO A 354 10.28 10.61 -23.94
CA PRO A 354 9.48 11.82 -23.75
C PRO A 354 8.23 11.87 -24.63
N GLU A 355 8.34 11.41 -25.88
CA GLU A 355 7.24 11.36 -26.85
C GLU A 355 6.11 10.42 -26.38
N THR A 356 6.48 9.25 -25.82
CA THR A 356 5.52 8.31 -25.24
C THR A 356 4.81 8.93 -24.04
N THR A 357 5.56 9.52 -23.10
CA THR A 357 4.99 10.20 -21.93
C THR A 357 4.03 11.32 -22.35
N ALA A 358 4.45 12.19 -23.28
CA ALA A 358 3.61 13.29 -23.77
C ALA A 358 2.35 12.77 -24.48
N THR A 359 2.47 11.71 -25.30
CA THR A 359 1.33 11.11 -25.99
C THR A 359 0.33 10.52 -24.99
N MET A 360 0.82 9.77 -24.01
CA MET A 360 -0.03 9.14 -22.98
C MET A 360 -0.74 10.17 -22.09
N LEU A 361 -0.03 11.20 -21.63
CA LEU A 361 -0.65 12.29 -20.87
C LEU A 361 -1.65 13.08 -21.70
N SER A 362 -1.36 13.33 -22.98
CA SER A 362 -2.30 14.01 -23.89
C SER A 362 -3.56 13.20 -24.14
N LEU A 363 -3.46 11.87 -24.26
CA LEU A 363 -4.62 10.98 -24.34
C LEU A 363 -5.49 11.09 -23.09
N CYS A 364 -4.89 11.07 -21.90
CA CYS A 364 -5.62 11.22 -20.64
C CYS A 364 -6.28 12.61 -20.51
N GLU A 365 -5.57 13.70 -20.80
CA GLU A 365 -6.14 15.07 -20.80
C GLU A 365 -7.33 15.18 -21.75
N ALA A 366 -7.20 14.67 -22.98
CA ALA A 366 -8.26 14.73 -23.99
C ALA A 366 -9.47 13.83 -23.68
N LEU A 367 -9.33 12.92 -22.71
CA LEU A 367 -10.40 12.09 -22.15
C LEU A 367 -10.87 12.61 -20.78
N ASP A 368 -10.55 13.84 -20.41
CA ASP A 368 -10.92 14.46 -19.12
C ASP A 368 -10.44 13.65 -17.89
N MET A 369 -9.28 13.01 -17.99
CA MET A 369 -8.61 12.32 -16.88
C MET A 369 -7.37 13.10 -16.46
N LYS A 370 -7.51 13.93 -15.43
CA LYS A 370 -6.37 14.65 -14.85
C LYS A 370 -5.43 13.68 -14.14
N ILE A 371 -4.22 13.53 -14.69
CA ILE A 371 -3.17 12.68 -14.12
C ILE A 371 -2.32 13.50 -13.13
N ASN A 372 -2.27 13.05 -11.87
CA ASN A 372 -1.46 13.69 -10.83
C ASN A 372 -0.02 13.18 -10.86
N PHE A 373 0.16 11.87 -11.04
CA PHE A 373 1.45 11.24 -11.16
C PHE A 373 1.53 10.40 -12.43
N VAL A 374 2.68 10.36 -13.08
CA VAL A 374 2.98 9.39 -14.15
C VAL A 374 4.20 8.60 -13.75
N ALA A 375 4.15 7.28 -13.92
CA ALA A 375 5.26 6.38 -13.64
C ALA A 375 5.87 5.85 -14.95
N PRO A 376 6.91 6.50 -15.48
CA PRO A 376 7.66 6.01 -16.63
C PRO A 376 8.71 4.95 -16.25
N ALA A 377 9.09 4.13 -17.22
CA ALA A 377 10.13 3.12 -17.10
C ALA A 377 11.53 3.77 -17.09
N PHE A 378 12.17 3.77 -15.92
CA PHE A 378 13.56 4.23 -15.75
C PHE A 378 14.59 3.09 -15.75
N GLY A 379 14.15 1.83 -15.90
CA GLY A 379 15.03 0.67 -15.81
C GLY A 379 15.53 0.37 -14.39
N PHE A 380 14.76 0.76 -13.37
CA PHE A 380 15.13 0.52 -11.98
C PHE A 380 15.03 -0.96 -11.63
N GLN A 381 16.09 -1.47 -11.01
CA GLN A 381 16.04 -2.75 -10.32
C GLN A 381 15.47 -2.55 -8.92
N LYS A 382 14.62 -3.49 -8.48
CA LYS A 382 14.06 -3.46 -7.12
C LYS A 382 15.20 -3.53 -6.09
N ASN A 383 15.11 -2.67 -5.08
CA ASN A 383 16.04 -2.56 -3.96
C ASN A 383 17.51 -2.28 -4.28
N MET A 384 17.92 -2.20 -5.55
CA MET A 384 19.29 -1.88 -5.93
C MET A 384 19.43 -0.42 -6.36
N PRO A 385 20.51 0.28 -5.96
CA PRO A 385 20.84 1.60 -6.49
C PRO A 385 21.02 1.60 -8.01
N TYR A 386 20.66 2.71 -8.64
CA TYR A 386 21.04 2.97 -10.02
C TYR A 386 22.53 3.34 -10.06
N GLN A 387 23.30 2.65 -10.90
CA GLN A 387 24.77 2.69 -10.83
C GLN A 387 25.37 4.05 -11.21
N ASP A 388 24.78 4.75 -12.19
CA ASP A 388 25.30 6.01 -12.72
C ASP A 388 24.34 7.18 -12.45
N ASN A 389 24.72 8.05 -11.52
CA ASN A 389 23.94 9.24 -11.16
C ASN A 389 23.84 10.28 -12.29
N ALA A 390 24.86 10.40 -13.14
CA ALA A 390 24.83 11.36 -14.25
C ALA A 390 23.87 10.88 -15.34
N ALA A 391 23.92 9.59 -15.68
CA ALA A 391 22.96 8.98 -16.61
C ALA A 391 21.52 9.05 -16.06
N LEU A 392 21.34 8.75 -14.76
CA LEU A 392 20.05 8.87 -14.09
C LEU A 392 19.50 10.29 -14.19
N LYS A 393 20.34 11.30 -13.93
CA LYS A 393 19.95 12.71 -14.02
C LYS A 393 19.42 13.07 -15.40
N VAL A 394 20.17 12.74 -16.46
CA VAL A 394 19.76 12.99 -17.85
C VAL A 394 18.44 12.30 -18.18
N LEU A 395 18.26 11.08 -17.70
CA LEU A 395 17.05 10.30 -17.95
C LEU A 395 15.81 10.95 -17.27
N ILE A 396 15.95 11.38 -16.01
CA ILE A 396 14.86 12.05 -15.29
C ILE A 396 14.60 13.44 -15.86
N GLU A 397 15.63 14.20 -16.25
CA GLU A 397 15.48 15.55 -16.84
C GLU A 397 14.61 15.51 -18.10
N LYS A 398 14.81 14.51 -18.96
CA LYS A 398 14.00 14.30 -20.17
C LYS A 398 12.52 14.08 -19.84
N GLN A 399 12.23 13.25 -18.83
CA GLN A 399 10.85 12.97 -18.42
C GLN A 399 10.22 14.16 -17.70
N TRP A 400 10.97 14.83 -16.82
CA TRP A 400 10.51 15.98 -16.08
C TRP A 400 10.19 17.18 -16.98
N ALA A 401 10.96 17.37 -18.06
CA ALA A 401 10.69 18.40 -19.06
C ALA A 401 9.27 18.30 -19.64
N VAL A 402 8.76 17.08 -19.80
CA VAL A 402 7.38 16.81 -20.22
C VAL A 402 6.42 17.00 -19.05
N CYS A 403 6.63 16.26 -17.95
CA CYS A 403 5.69 16.20 -16.83
C CYS A 403 5.30 17.58 -16.27
N LYS A 404 6.28 18.49 -16.12
CA LYS A 404 6.02 19.85 -15.63
C LYS A 404 5.09 20.68 -16.54
N LEU A 405 5.09 20.43 -17.85
CA LEU A 405 4.23 21.12 -18.83
C LEU A 405 2.79 20.57 -18.86
N PHE A 406 2.59 19.37 -18.32
CA PHE A 406 1.28 18.75 -18.11
C PHE A 406 0.75 18.96 -16.68
N GLY A 407 1.56 19.53 -15.78
CA GLY A 407 1.19 19.67 -14.37
C GLY A 407 1.11 18.33 -13.63
N SER A 408 1.78 17.29 -14.15
CA SER A 408 1.91 15.98 -13.52
C SER A 408 3.27 15.84 -12.84
N SER A 409 3.31 15.11 -11.73
CA SER A 409 4.54 14.77 -11.01
C SER A 409 5.04 13.37 -11.41
N ILE A 410 6.27 13.03 -11.08
CA ILE A 410 6.84 11.72 -11.44
C ILE A 410 6.65 10.72 -10.30
N GLY A 411 5.97 9.62 -10.57
CA GLY A 411 5.90 8.47 -9.66
C GLY A 411 7.09 7.53 -9.90
N PHE A 412 8.01 7.43 -8.96
CA PHE A 412 9.14 6.49 -9.01
C PHE A 412 8.73 5.15 -8.40
N HIS A 413 8.33 4.23 -9.29
CA HIS A 413 8.05 2.84 -8.94
C HIS A 413 9.32 2.07 -8.62
N SER A 414 9.17 0.98 -7.87
CA SER A 414 10.30 0.22 -7.33
C SER A 414 11.32 1.11 -6.60
N GLY A 415 10.84 2.19 -5.97
CA GLY A 415 11.66 3.24 -5.37
C GLY A 415 12.42 2.80 -4.12
N SER A 416 12.16 1.60 -3.59
CA SER A 416 12.90 1.08 -2.43
C SER A 416 14.36 0.80 -2.76
N GLY A 417 15.24 1.00 -1.75
CA GLY A 417 16.64 0.57 -1.76
C GLY A 417 17.59 1.32 -2.69
N LYS A 418 17.18 2.47 -3.25
CA LYS A 418 18.12 3.35 -3.98
C LYS A 418 19.10 4.02 -3.00
N SER A 419 20.22 4.53 -3.51
CA SER A 419 21.19 5.27 -2.68
C SER A 419 20.66 6.67 -2.32
N GLY A 420 21.27 7.30 -1.31
CA GLY A 420 20.96 8.69 -0.95
C GLY A 420 21.16 9.64 -2.13
N GLU A 421 22.24 9.44 -2.89
CA GLU A 421 22.57 10.22 -4.09
C GLU A 421 21.53 10.02 -5.20
N ASN A 422 21.03 8.79 -5.41
CA ASN A 422 19.96 8.58 -6.39
C ASN A 422 18.72 9.39 -6.02
N TYR A 423 18.30 9.38 -4.74
CA TYR A 423 17.14 10.15 -4.30
C TYR A 423 17.38 11.67 -4.39
N GLN A 424 18.61 12.13 -4.14
CA GLN A 424 19.00 13.53 -4.34
C GLN A 424 18.87 13.94 -5.80
N VAL A 425 19.30 13.10 -6.73
CA VAL A 425 19.10 13.33 -8.17
C VAL A 425 17.60 13.44 -8.48
N MET A 426 16.78 12.50 -8.01
CA MET A 426 15.32 12.51 -8.24
C MET A 426 14.66 13.80 -7.68
N GLY A 427 15.00 14.18 -6.45
CA GLY A 427 14.47 15.37 -5.79
C GLY A 427 14.93 16.67 -6.46
N GLN A 428 16.22 16.80 -6.77
CA GLN A 428 16.78 18.00 -7.39
C GLN A 428 16.22 18.23 -8.79
N VAL A 429 16.15 17.19 -9.63
CA VAL A 429 15.69 17.33 -11.01
C VAL A 429 14.21 17.74 -11.05
N THR A 430 13.38 17.14 -10.21
CA THR A 430 11.93 17.41 -10.19
C THR A 430 11.54 18.62 -9.33
N GLY A 431 12.49 19.23 -8.59
CA GLY A 431 12.16 20.19 -7.54
C GLY A 431 11.17 19.60 -6.53
N SER A 432 11.37 18.32 -6.19
CA SER A 432 10.53 17.51 -5.31
C SER A 432 9.08 17.28 -5.79
N HIS A 433 8.77 17.52 -7.06
CA HIS A 433 7.49 17.13 -7.67
C HIS A 433 7.52 15.65 -8.07
N LEU A 434 7.50 14.81 -7.05
CA LEU A 434 7.67 13.37 -7.17
C LEU A 434 6.85 12.61 -6.13
N GLU A 435 6.69 11.31 -6.40
CA GLU A 435 6.39 10.30 -5.39
C GLU A 435 7.46 9.22 -5.41
N ILE A 436 8.05 8.89 -4.26
CA ILE A 436 8.86 7.66 -4.12
C ILE A 436 7.98 6.55 -3.55
N LYS A 437 7.67 5.53 -4.36
CA LYS A 437 6.87 4.39 -3.90
C LYS A 437 7.74 3.32 -3.25
N THR A 438 7.47 3.05 -1.97
CA THR A 438 8.18 2.07 -1.17
C THR A 438 7.20 1.10 -0.53
N SER A 439 7.57 -0.18 -0.46
CA SER A 439 6.72 -1.21 0.17
C SER A 439 7.57 -2.39 0.63
N GLY A 440 8.40 -2.93 -0.28
CA GLY A 440 9.38 -4.01 -0.03
C GLY A 440 10.15 -3.85 1.27
N ARG A 441 10.70 -2.65 1.43
CA ARG A 441 11.66 -2.32 2.45
C ARG A 441 11.14 -2.55 3.88
N TYR A 442 9.87 -2.28 4.14
CA TYR A 442 9.35 -2.32 5.51
C TYR A 442 9.23 -3.73 6.08
N THR A 443 9.08 -4.75 5.24
CA THR A 443 9.13 -6.14 5.73
C THR A 443 10.54 -6.52 6.18
N TYR A 444 11.57 -6.08 5.46
CA TYR A 444 12.97 -6.23 5.88
C TYR A 444 13.24 -5.48 7.19
N GLU A 445 12.71 -4.27 7.34
CA GLU A 445 12.86 -3.49 8.57
C GLU A 445 12.17 -4.13 9.79
N LEU A 446 11.08 -4.88 9.60
CA LEU A 446 10.50 -5.71 10.66
C LEU A 446 11.44 -6.87 11.03
N GLY A 447 12.02 -7.56 10.05
CA GLY A 447 13.02 -8.59 10.29
C GLY A 447 14.20 -8.08 11.13
N LYS A 448 14.73 -6.89 10.80
CA LYS A 448 15.76 -6.22 11.60
C LYS A 448 15.31 -5.90 13.01
N ALA A 449 14.08 -5.43 13.17
CA ALA A 449 13.53 -5.10 14.48
C ALA A 449 13.40 -6.33 15.39
N LEU A 450 12.92 -7.46 14.85
CA LEU A 450 12.80 -8.71 15.59
C LEU A 450 14.18 -9.31 15.89
N PHE A 451 15.12 -9.26 14.94
CA PHE A 451 16.50 -9.67 15.14
C PHE A 451 17.21 -8.88 16.26
N ALA A 452 16.94 -7.57 16.36
CA ALA A 452 17.50 -6.72 17.41
C ALA A 452 16.78 -6.84 18.76
N SER A 453 15.57 -7.37 18.80
CA SER A 453 14.75 -7.50 20.02
C SER A 453 15.38 -8.50 20.99
N LYS A 454 15.40 -8.18 22.28
CA LYS A 454 15.82 -9.11 23.34
C LYS A 454 14.68 -10.00 23.82
N ASN A 455 13.45 -9.72 23.39
CA ASN A 455 12.28 -10.52 23.75
C ASN A 455 12.37 -11.95 23.17
N PRO A 456 12.24 -13.02 23.98
CA PRO A 456 12.33 -14.39 23.50
C PRO A 456 11.29 -14.77 22.42
N ALA A 457 10.07 -14.23 22.50
CA ALA A 457 9.01 -14.53 21.54
C ALA A 457 9.28 -13.88 20.17
N ASP A 458 9.75 -12.63 20.16
CA ASP A 458 10.18 -11.94 18.93
C ASP A 458 11.32 -12.69 18.26
N GLN A 459 12.31 -13.13 19.04
CA GLN A 459 13.44 -13.92 18.56
C GLN A 459 13.04 -15.31 18.04
N ALA A 460 12.04 -15.95 18.66
CA ALA A 460 11.50 -17.21 18.18
C ALA A 460 10.79 -17.04 16.82
N LEU A 461 9.95 -16.00 16.69
CA LEU A 461 9.33 -15.66 15.41
C LEU A 461 10.37 -15.38 14.34
N TRP A 462 11.41 -14.61 14.67
CA TRP A 462 12.52 -14.31 13.77
C TRP A 462 13.22 -15.57 13.26
N ARG A 463 13.58 -16.49 14.16
CA ARG A 463 14.26 -17.74 13.81
C ARG A 463 13.43 -18.61 12.86
N ASP A 464 12.14 -18.73 13.13
CA ASP A 464 11.23 -19.51 12.26
C ASP A 464 11.10 -18.86 10.88
N TRP A 465 11.01 -17.54 10.83
CA TRP A 465 10.88 -16.78 9.58
C TRP A 465 12.14 -16.90 8.72
N TYR A 466 13.31 -16.76 9.33
CA TYR A 466 14.59 -16.95 8.68
C TYR A 466 14.73 -18.37 8.12
N LYS A 467 14.39 -19.38 8.95
CA LYS A 467 14.39 -20.79 8.52
C LYS A 467 13.46 -21.03 7.34
N PHE A 468 12.24 -20.51 7.39
CA PHE A 468 11.29 -20.59 6.27
C PHE A 468 11.88 -20.04 4.96
N THR A 469 12.61 -18.92 5.04
CA THR A 469 13.24 -18.28 3.87
C THR A 469 14.34 -19.14 3.29
N LEU A 470 15.20 -19.72 4.14
CA LEU A 470 16.23 -20.65 3.71
C LEU A 470 15.64 -21.91 3.06
N GLU A 471 14.56 -22.47 3.61
CA GLU A 471 13.91 -23.64 3.03
C GLU A 471 13.30 -23.35 1.66
N LEU A 472 12.69 -22.17 1.46
CA LEU A 472 12.20 -21.77 0.14
C LEU A 472 13.34 -21.62 -0.87
N ALA A 473 14.42 -20.96 -0.49
CA ALA A 473 15.59 -20.79 -1.36
C ALA A 473 16.22 -22.16 -1.70
N LEU A 474 16.40 -23.03 -0.72
CA LEU A 474 16.99 -24.35 -0.93
C LEU A 474 16.15 -25.22 -1.89
N LYS A 475 14.81 -25.21 -1.74
CA LYS A 475 13.92 -25.88 -2.71
C LYS A 475 14.07 -25.28 -4.11
N GLY A 476 14.22 -23.97 -4.21
CA GLY A 476 14.42 -23.27 -5.47
C GLY A 476 15.74 -23.63 -6.17
N VAL A 477 16.84 -23.80 -5.43
CA VAL A 477 18.20 -24.09 -5.97
C VAL A 477 18.24 -25.35 -6.86
N PHE A 478 17.35 -26.31 -6.59
CA PHE A 478 17.23 -27.58 -7.32
C PHE A 478 15.91 -27.69 -8.10
N SER A 479 15.20 -26.57 -8.29
CA SER A 479 13.99 -26.55 -9.11
C SER A 479 14.30 -26.90 -10.56
N SER A 480 13.34 -27.56 -11.22
CA SER A 480 13.35 -27.79 -12.66
C SER A 480 12.92 -26.54 -13.45
N ASP A 481 12.29 -25.56 -12.80
CA ASP A 481 12.03 -24.26 -13.40
C ASP A 481 13.32 -23.43 -13.41
N ALA A 482 13.78 -23.06 -14.61
CA ALA A 482 15.06 -22.38 -14.79
C ALA A 482 15.08 -20.98 -14.16
N THR A 483 13.93 -20.30 -14.08
CA THR A 483 13.83 -18.97 -13.48
C THR A 483 13.93 -19.07 -11.96
N GLU A 484 13.12 -19.93 -11.35
CA GLU A 484 13.17 -20.23 -9.92
C GLU A 484 14.58 -20.67 -9.50
N GLN A 485 15.17 -21.59 -10.25
CA GLN A 485 16.52 -22.09 -9.99
C GLN A 485 17.56 -20.98 -10.02
N LYS A 486 17.56 -20.18 -11.09
CA LYS A 486 18.49 -19.06 -11.24
C LYS A 486 18.35 -18.07 -10.10
N MET A 487 17.13 -17.65 -9.77
CA MET A 487 16.87 -16.66 -8.72
C MET A 487 17.28 -17.18 -7.34
N ALA A 488 16.96 -18.43 -7.02
CA ALA A 488 17.35 -19.07 -5.77
C ALA A 488 18.87 -19.26 -5.66
N ARG A 489 19.57 -19.59 -6.75
CA ARG A 489 21.04 -19.68 -6.75
C ARG A 489 21.69 -18.32 -6.55
N VAL A 490 21.16 -17.27 -7.18
CA VAL A 490 21.64 -15.90 -6.93
C VAL A 490 21.46 -15.53 -5.46
N PHE A 491 20.31 -15.82 -4.86
CA PHE A 491 20.07 -15.63 -3.41
C PHE A 491 21.12 -16.33 -2.56
N VAL A 492 21.34 -17.63 -2.80
CA VAL A 492 22.26 -18.45 -1.99
C VAL A 492 23.70 -17.98 -2.16
N THR A 493 24.12 -17.69 -3.40
CA THR A 493 25.45 -17.16 -3.70
C THR A 493 25.68 -15.81 -3.00
N ASP A 494 24.71 -14.90 -3.04
CA ASP A 494 24.81 -13.58 -2.40
C ASP A 494 24.92 -13.70 -0.87
N ALA A 495 24.05 -14.50 -0.23
CA ALA A 495 24.08 -14.73 1.21
C ALA A 495 25.40 -15.38 1.69
N LEU A 496 25.93 -16.35 0.93
CA LEU A 496 27.21 -17.00 1.24
C LEU A 496 28.39 -16.05 1.02
N SER A 497 28.42 -15.33 -0.10
CA SER A 497 29.49 -14.40 -0.46
C SER A 497 29.60 -13.26 0.56
N THR A 498 28.48 -12.63 0.90
CA THR A 498 28.43 -11.55 1.92
C THR A 498 28.84 -12.03 3.31
N SER A 499 28.68 -13.33 3.59
CA SER A 499 29.13 -13.99 4.82
C SER A 499 30.56 -14.55 4.75
N GLY A 500 31.30 -14.31 3.66
CA GLY A 500 32.66 -14.82 3.47
C GLY A 500 32.75 -16.35 3.37
N LYS A 501 31.69 -17.00 2.86
CA LYS A 501 31.62 -18.46 2.66
C LYS A 501 31.83 -18.83 1.19
N LEU A 502 32.18 -20.10 0.96
CA LEU A 502 32.29 -20.65 -0.40
C LEU A 502 30.91 -20.71 -1.06
N THR A 503 30.85 -20.38 -2.36
CA THR A 503 29.60 -20.28 -3.13
C THR A 503 29.37 -21.46 -4.08
N ASP A 504 30.37 -22.32 -4.30
CA ASP A 504 30.23 -23.54 -5.08
C ASP A 504 29.59 -24.65 -4.23
N VAL A 505 28.27 -24.54 -4.05
CA VAL A 505 27.50 -25.38 -3.12
C VAL A 505 26.37 -26.14 -3.81
N PHE A 506 26.26 -26.04 -5.13
CA PHE A 506 25.10 -26.50 -5.90
C PHE A 506 25.24 -27.93 -6.43
N ALA A 507 26.25 -28.69 -5.98
CA ALA A 507 26.48 -30.07 -6.40
C ALA A 507 25.33 -31.02 -6.00
N ASN A 508 24.76 -30.83 -4.80
CA ASN A 508 23.59 -31.57 -4.30
C ASN A 508 22.94 -30.84 -3.12
N GLU A 509 21.71 -31.22 -2.76
CA GLU A 509 20.93 -30.56 -1.71
C GLU A 509 21.62 -30.59 -0.35
N ALA A 510 22.26 -31.69 0.03
CA ALA A 510 22.95 -31.79 1.31
C ALA A 510 24.09 -30.77 1.45
N THR A 511 24.83 -30.52 0.36
CA THR A 511 25.94 -29.54 0.34
C THR A 511 25.40 -28.11 0.46
N ALA A 512 24.38 -27.76 -0.34
CA ALA A 512 23.74 -26.44 -0.28
C ALA A 512 23.11 -26.18 1.09
N ARG A 513 22.42 -27.17 1.66
CA ARG A 513 21.81 -27.11 3.00
C ARG A 513 22.85 -26.87 4.07
N ALA A 514 23.93 -27.68 4.10
CA ALA A 514 25.00 -27.52 5.08
C ALA A 514 25.66 -26.14 5.00
N ALA A 515 25.85 -25.60 3.79
CA ALA A 515 26.39 -24.26 3.59
C ALA A 515 25.47 -23.18 4.17
N LEU A 516 24.16 -23.25 3.89
CA LEU A 516 23.16 -22.29 4.39
C LEU A 516 22.97 -22.39 5.90
N GLU A 517 22.93 -23.60 6.46
CA GLU A 517 22.78 -23.83 7.91
C GLU A 517 24.03 -23.43 8.70
N SER A 518 25.19 -23.30 8.04
CA SER A 518 26.41 -22.75 8.64
C SER A 518 26.41 -21.22 8.80
N LEU A 519 25.45 -20.53 8.18
CA LEU A 519 25.32 -19.08 8.26
C LEU A 519 24.79 -18.67 9.64
N SER A 520 25.40 -17.62 10.20
CA SER A 520 24.81 -16.96 11.36
C SER A 520 23.49 -16.29 10.94
N PHE A 521 22.48 -16.38 11.80
CA PHE A 521 21.21 -15.69 11.57
C PHE A 521 21.44 -14.20 11.34
N SER A 522 21.00 -13.69 10.19
CA SER A 522 21.19 -12.30 9.82
C SER A 522 20.02 -11.80 8.98
N PRO A 523 19.47 -10.61 9.28
CA PRO A 523 18.46 -9.99 8.42
C PRO A 523 19.01 -9.59 7.05
N GLU A 524 20.33 -9.46 6.88
CA GLU A 524 20.93 -9.13 5.59
C GLU A 524 20.74 -10.24 4.55
N HIS A 525 20.53 -11.49 4.97
CA HIS A 525 20.18 -12.57 4.04
C HIS A 525 18.73 -12.47 3.52
N MET A 526 17.89 -11.62 4.13
CA MET A 526 16.47 -11.46 3.78
C MET A 526 16.21 -10.30 2.80
N PHE A 527 17.25 -9.78 2.16
CA PHE A 527 17.10 -8.70 1.17
C PHE A 527 16.24 -9.08 -0.04
N TRP A 528 16.13 -10.37 -0.34
CA TRP A 528 15.21 -10.93 -1.33
C TRP A 528 13.80 -10.99 -0.77
N PHE A 529 13.22 -9.79 -0.70
CA PHE A 529 11.89 -9.48 -0.19
C PHE A 529 10.84 -10.53 -0.60
N GLU A 530 10.87 -10.91 -1.87
CA GLU A 530 9.93 -11.76 -2.58
C GLU A 530 9.74 -13.18 -2.00
N TYR A 531 10.78 -13.78 -1.40
CA TYR A 531 10.67 -15.10 -0.74
C TYR A 531 10.13 -15.00 0.68
N ASN A 532 10.36 -13.88 1.33
CA ASN A 532 10.31 -13.81 2.77
C ASN A 532 8.92 -13.39 3.29
N PHE A 533 8.29 -12.40 2.66
CA PHE A 533 7.03 -11.86 3.20
C PHE A 533 5.87 -12.86 3.18
N LEU A 534 5.94 -13.89 2.33
CA LEU A 534 4.90 -14.92 2.22
C LEU A 534 4.75 -15.73 3.51
N PHE A 535 5.74 -15.70 4.41
CA PHE A 535 5.65 -16.32 5.74
C PHE A 535 4.49 -15.75 6.58
N VAL A 536 4.09 -14.49 6.34
CA VAL A 536 3.01 -13.83 7.07
C VAL A 536 1.70 -14.60 6.97
N LEU A 537 1.39 -15.13 5.78
CA LEU A 537 0.19 -15.91 5.50
C LEU A 537 0.57 -17.29 4.95
N ALA A 538 1.58 -17.92 5.56
CA ALA A 538 1.94 -19.29 5.26
C ALA A 538 1.22 -20.25 6.22
N GLY A 539 0.38 -21.14 5.71
CA GLY A 539 -0.34 -22.12 6.51
C GLY A 539 0.59 -22.92 7.42
N ALA A 540 0.42 -22.77 8.74
CA ALA A 540 1.31 -23.36 9.77
C ALA A 540 2.81 -22.99 9.62
N GLY A 541 3.13 -21.86 8.98
CA GLY A 541 4.51 -21.39 8.77
C GLY A 541 5.33 -22.23 7.79
N LYS A 542 4.68 -22.98 6.89
CA LYS A 542 5.32 -23.95 5.99
C LYS A 542 5.78 -23.35 4.67
N ALA A 543 6.99 -23.72 4.23
CA ALA A 543 7.63 -23.29 2.98
C ALA A 543 7.15 -24.06 1.73
N GLU A 544 6.18 -24.96 1.85
CA GLU A 544 5.57 -25.63 0.72
C GLU A 544 4.73 -24.65 -0.11
N LYS A 545 4.85 -24.68 -1.44
CA LYS A 545 4.15 -23.77 -2.36
C LYS A 545 2.64 -23.68 -2.09
N ARG A 546 2.00 -24.81 -1.79
CA ARG A 546 0.56 -24.92 -1.44
C ARG A 546 0.16 -24.24 -0.13
N SER A 547 1.12 -23.91 0.73
CA SER A 547 0.89 -23.28 2.03
C SER A 547 1.01 -21.76 1.96
N LEU A 548 1.48 -21.18 0.85
CA LEU A 548 1.68 -19.74 0.69
C LEU A 548 0.35 -19.05 0.35
N GLY A 549 0.07 -17.91 0.99
CA GLY A 549 -1.19 -17.18 0.79
C GLY A 549 -2.41 -17.93 1.31
N ASP A 550 -2.26 -18.66 2.42
CA ASP A 550 -3.29 -19.53 2.98
C ASP A 550 -4.39 -18.71 3.72
N HIS A 551 -5.54 -18.52 3.08
CA HIS A 551 -6.71 -17.88 3.68
C HIS A 551 -7.55 -18.79 4.58
N SER A 552 -7.07 -20.00 4.88
CA SER A 552 -7.69 -20.87 5.89
C SER A 552 -7.38 -20.38 7.31
N PRO A 553 -8.04 -20.93 8.34
CA PRO A 553 -7.71 -20.63 9.74
C PRO A 553 -6.23 -20.86 10.09
N ALA A 554 -5.54 -21.78 9.40
CA ALA A 554 -4.13 -22.08 9.67
C ALA A 554 -3.21 -20.92 9.25
N GLY A 555 -3.48 -20.25 8.13
CA GLY A 555 -2.71 -19.08 7.72
C GLY A 555 -2.96 -17.87 8.60
N TYR A 556 -4.20 -17.63 9.04
CA TYR A 556 -4.49 -16.52 9.96
C TYR A 556 -3.93 -16.74 11.38
N LYS A 557 -3.81 -17.98 11.85
CA LYS A 557 -3.07 -18.31 13.08
C LYS A 557 -1.57 -18.05 12.95
N GLN A 558 -1.00 -18.29 11.77
CA GLN A 558 0.40 -17.90 11.50
C GLN A 558 0.54 -16.38 11.50
N ARG A 559 -0.38 -15.65 10.84
CA ARG A 559 -0.38 -14.19 10.78
C ARG A 559 -0.47 -13.53 12.16
N GLU A 560 -1.26 -14.10 13.06
CA GLU A 560 -1.40 -13.64 14.45
C GLU A 560 -0.06 -13.47 15.18
N ARG A 561 0.92 -14.32 14.88
CA ARG A 561 2.24 -14.27 15.51
C ARG A 561 2.95 -12.93 15.29
N PHE A 562 2.73 -12.30 14.13
CA PHE A 562 3.32 -11.00 13.80
C PHE A 562 2.67 -9.86 14.57
N TYR A 563 1.36 -9.93 14.81
CA TYR A 563 0.64 -8.90 15.56
C TYR A 563 0.76 -9.09 17.07
N SER A 564 1.28 -10.23 17.53
CA SER A 564 1.56 -10.52 18.93
C SER A 564 3.01 -10.24 19.35
N ILE A 565 3.81 -9.56 18.50
CA ILE A 565 5.17 -9.16 18.86
C ILE A 565 5.18 -8.17 20.02
N SER A 566 6.28 -8.17 20.78
CA SER A 566 6.42 -7.36 21.99
C SER A 566 6.50 -5.86 21.70
N ASP A 567 6.25 -5.03 22.71
CA ASP A 567 6.41 -3.57 22.61
C ASP A 567 7.84 -3.16 22.24
N GLU A 568 8.85 -3.94 22.65
CA GLU A 568 10.25 -3.73 22.22
C GLU A 568 10.39 -3.94 20.71
N GLY A 569 9.86 -5.05 20.19
CA GLY A 569 9.83 -5.34 18.75
C GLY A 569 9.06 -4.27 17.96
N ARG A 570 7.90 -3.83 18.46
CA ARG A 570 7.09 -2.76 17.87
C ARG A 570 7.80 -1.41 17.85
N LEU A 571 8.47 -1.04 18.94
CA LEU A 571 9.26 0.20 19.00
C LEU A 571 10.44 0.15 18.03
N ASN A 572 11.18 -0.95 18.00
CA ASN A 572 12.29 -1.13 17.06
C ASN A 572 11.82 -1.05 15.62
N PHE A 573 10.68 -1.68 15.29
CA PHE A 573 10.10 -1.59 13.96
C PHE A 573 9.68 -0.16 13.63
N SER A 574 9.04 0.53 14.58
CA SER A 574 8.62 1.92 14.41
C SER A 574 9.81 2.85 14.15
N ARG A 575 10.92 2.67 14.87
CA ARG A 575 12.16 3.41 14.63
C ARG A 575 12.73 3.14 13.24
N ASN A 576 12.75 1.88 12.80
CA ASN A 576 13.28 1.54 11.48
C ASN A 576 12.43 2.16 10.35
N ILE A 577 11.10 2.09 10.44
CA ILE A 577 10.19 2.74 9.49
C ILE A 577 10.43 4.25 9.47
N ALA A 578 10.35 4.90 10.63
CA ALA A 578 10.46 6.35 10.74
C ALA A 578 11.83 6.86 10.27
N SER A 579 12.92 6.15 10.61
CA SER A 579 14.27 6.49 10.14
C SER A 579 14.38 6.44 8.63
N TYR A 580 13.79 5.41 8.00
CA TYR A 580 13.80 5.30 6.54
C TYR A 580 12.97 6.40 5.88
N ILE A 581 11.83 6.77 6.46
CA ILE A 581 11.00 7.89 5.97
C ILE A 581 11.76 9.22 6.08
N VAL A 582 12.42 9.49 7.22
CA VAL A 582 13.23 10.69 7.40
C VAL A 582 14.37 10.74 6.38
N PHE A 583 15.04 9.61 6.17
CA PHE A 583 16.09 9.48 5.15
C PHE A 583 15.57 9.80 3.73
N LEU A 584 14.39 9.28 3.35
CA LEU A 584 13.77 9.59 2.05
C LEU A 584 13.39 11.07 1.95
N ALA A 585 12.75 11.62 2.98
CA ALA A 585 12.30 13.01 2.99
C ALA A 585 13.47 14.00 2.89
N GLU A 586 14.57 13.72 3.59
CA GLU A 586 15.79 14.52 3.49
C GLU A 586 16.41 14.44 2.09
N ASN A 587 16.62 13.23 1.57
CA ASN A 587 17.34 13.06 0.32
C ASN A 587 16.52 13.45 -0.91
N THR A 588 15.19 13.51 -0.81
CA THR A 588 14.32 14.04 -1.88
C THR A 588 13.99 15.52 -1.70
N ALA A 589 14.51 16.16 -0.65
CA ALA A 589 14.22 17.54 -0.25
C ALA A 589 12.73 17.83 0.02
N LEU A 590 11.94 16.81 0.38
CA LEU A 590 10.56 16.98 0.85
C LEU A 590 10.49 17.62 2.24
N ALA A 591 11.54 17.47 3.05
CA ALA A 591 11.73 18.16 4.32
C ALA A 591 13.16 18.71 4.41
N SER A 592 13.35 19.78 5.19
CA SER A 592 14.67 20.40 5.35
C SER A 592 15.60 19.49 6.16
N LYS A 593 16.92 19.63 5.92
CA LYS A 593 17.94 18.87 6.65
C LYS A 593 17.87 19.10 8.16
N GLU A 594 17.61 20.34 8.57
CA GLU A 594 17.48 20.72 9.99
C GLU A 594 16.30 19.99 10.63
N ARG A 595 15.16 19.93 9.92
CA ARG A 595 13.98 19.21 10.38
C ARG A 595 14.22 17.71 10.46
N CYS A 596 14.84 17.12 9.45
CA CYS A 596 15.19 15.70 9.42
C CYS A 596 16.19 15.33 10.53
N ALA A 597 17.18 16.18 10.80
CA ALA A 597 18.13 16.00 11.90
C ALA A 597 17.44 16.08 13.27
N ALA A 598 16.53 17.05 13.46
CA ALA A 598 15.73 17.17 14.68
C ALA A 598 14.82 15.95 14.90
N ALA A 599 14.13 15.49 13.85
CA ALA A 599 13.31 14.28 13.89
C ALA A 599 14.16 13.05 14.23
N SER A 600 15.31 12.86 13.59
CA SER A 600 16.22 11.74 13.87
C SER A 600 16.70 11.73 15.31
N LYS A 601 17.06 12.90 15.85
CA LYS A 601 17.46 13.05 17.26
C LYS A 601 16.31 12.69 18.22
N LEU A 602 15.09 13.15 17.92
CA LEU A 602 13.91 12.84 18.72
C LEU A 602 13.62 11.32 18.70
N LEU A 603 13.65 10.71 17.51
CA LEU A 603 13.40 9.27 17.32
C LEU A 603 14.35 8.39 18.13
N ALA A 604 15.64 8.76 18.15
CA ALA A 604 16.67 8.06 18.91
C ALA A 604 16.46 8.18 20.43
N GLY A 605 15.76 9.21 20.90
CA GLY A 605 15.55 9.50 22.32
C GLY A 605 14.43 8.70 22.99
N TYR A 606 13.49 8.11 22.22
CA TYR A 606 12.45 7.26 22.82
C TYR A 606 13.07 6.03 23.48
N SER A 607 12.50 5.56 24.57
CA SER A 607 12.91 4.29 25.23
C SER A 607 11.74 3.30 25.33
N THR A 608 10.51 3.78 25.17
CA THR A 608 9.28 2.98 25.21
C THR A 608 8.39 3.29 24.00
N LEU A 609 7.58 2.31 23.59
CA LEU A 609 6.59 2.49 22.53
C LEU A 609 5.58 3.59 22.90
N ASP A 610 5.06 3.55 24.12
CA ASP A 610 4.08 4.52 24.61
C ASP A 610 4.56 5.97 24.53
N ALA A 611 5.84 6.23 24.83
CA ALA A 611 6.41 7.58 24.72
C ALA A 611 6.40 8.07 23.25
N MET A 612 6.78 7.20 22.31
CA MET A 612 6.73 7.54 20.88
C MET A 612 5.30 7.77 20.40
N LEU A 613 4.35 6.92 20.81
CA LEU A 613 2.93 7.05 20.45
C LEU A 613 2.28 8.30 21.07
N ALA A 614 2.68 8.67 22.28
CA ALA A 614 2.19 9.87 22.95
C ALA A 614 2.56 11.16 22.20
N ASP A 615 3.72 11.17 21.53
CA ASP A 615 4.25 12.31 20.80
C ASP A 615 3.64 12.54 19.42
N ILE A 616 2.93 11.56 18.84
CA ILE A 616 2.30 11.69 17.50
C ILE A 616 1.36 12.91 17.43
N SER A 617 0.64 13.21 18.52
CA SER A 617 -0.32 14.31 18.55
C SER A 617 0.24 15.62 19.12
N LYS A 618 1.52 15.67 19.52
CA LYS A 618 2.18 16.88 20.01
C LYS A 618 2.68 17.71 18.84
#